data_AF-A0A8B8Z7D4-F1
#
_entry.id   AF-A0A8B8Z7D4-F1
#
_cell.length_a   1.000
_cell.length_b   1.000
_cell.length_c   1.000
_cell.angle_alpha   90.00
_cell.angle_beta   90.00
_cell.angle_gamma   90.00
#
_symmetry.space_group_name_H-M   'P 1'
#
loop_
_entity.id
_entity.type
_entity.pdbx_description
1 polymer ?
#
loop_
_entity_poly.entity_id
_entity_poly.type
_entity_poly.pdbx_seq_one_letter_code
_entity_poly.pdbx_strand_id
1 'polypeptide(L)'
;MGQLCCFPFSRDEEKISQKPIGIRDLINEALRRERMGLQSKVKQIKELLLKPETQAKIRRELFEGRFINNSNEGNDVDFSAILT
;
A
#
# COMPACT_ATOMS: atom_id res chain seq x y z
N MET A 1 -68.56 -15.26 25.78
CA MET A 1 -68.16 -13.85 25.93
C MET A 1 -67.09 -13.79 27.01
N GLY A 2 -65.82 -13.49 26.81
CA GLY A 2 -64.99 -13.34 25.63
C GLY A 2 -63.56 -13.63 26.12
N GLN A 3 -62.86 -14.54 25.45
CA GLN A 3 -61.43 -14.70 25.63
C GLN A 3 -60.78 -13.75 24.63
N LEU A 4 -60.30 -12.60 25.10
CA LEU A 4 -59.58 -11.65 24.26
C LEU A 4 -58.17 -11.46 24.84
N CYS A 5 -57.30 -12.33 24.34
CA CYS A 5 -55.90 -12.11 23.98
C CYS A 5 -55.03 -11.31 24.96
N CYS A 6 -54.18 -12.03 25.69
CA CYS A 6 -52.86 -11.53 26.04
C CYS A 6 -52.09 -11.26 24.74
N PHE A 7 -52.04 -10.01 24.29
CA PHE A 7 -51.07 -9.59 23.28
C PHE A 7 -49.73 -9.39 24.00
N PRO A 8 -48.67 -10.15 23.67
CA PRO A 8 -47.33 -9.68 23.98
C PRO A 8 -47.12 -8.43 23.15
N PHE A 9 -46.86 -7.31 23.82
CA PHE A 9 -46.37 -6.09 23.20
C PHE A 9 -44.95 -6.37 22.69
N SER A 10 -44.84 -7.14 21.60
CA SER A 10 -43.60 -7.33 20.85
C SER A 10 -43.30 -6.01 20.17
N ARG A 11 -42.70 -5.09 20.93
CA ARG A 11 -42.06 -3.92 20.35
C ARG A 11 -40.82 -4.47 19.67
N ASP A 12 -40.88 -4.55 18.34
CA ASP A 12 -39.74 -4.81 17.48
C ASP A 12 -38.68 -3.72 17.73
N GLU A 13 -37.84 -3.91 18.73
CA GLU A 13 -36.51 -3.32 18.72
C GLU A 13 -35.79 -4.03 17.57
N GLU A 14 -35.88 -3.42 16.38
CA GLU A 14 -34.95 -3.65 15.30
C GLU A 14 -33.57 -3.21 15.79
N LYS A 15 -32.94 -4.08 16.59
CA LYS A 15 -31.52 -4.02 16.89
C LYS A 15 -30.86 -4.25 15.55
N ILE A 16 -30.36 -3.16 14.97
CA ILE A 16 -29.33 -3.20 13.94
C ILE A 16 -28.32 -4.23 14.45
N SER A 17 -28.37 -5.43 13.86
CA SER A 17 -27.49 -6.53 14.21
C SER A 17 -26.11 -6.15 13.69
N GLN A 18 -25.46 -5.23 14.40
CA GLN A 18 -24.03 -5.09 14.31
C GLN A 18 -23.50 -6.38 14.88
N LYS A 19 -23.17 -7.32 13.96
CA LYS A 19 -22.34 -8.47 14.29
C LYS A 19 -21.21 -7.93 15.17
N PRO A 20 -20.99 -8.49 16.37
CA PRO A 20 -19.94 -8.00 17.24
C PRO A 20 -18.65 -8.06 16.44
N ILE A 21 -18.12 -6.90 16.07
CA ILE A 21 -16.88 -6.80 15.31
C ILE A 21 -15.81 -7.25 16.29
N GLY A 22 -15.19 -8.39 16.01
CA GLY A 22 -14.14 -8.91 16.88
C GLY A 22 -12.98 -7.93 16.89
N ILE A 23 -12.27 -7.82 18.02
CA ILE A 23 -11.02 -7.04 18.11
C ILE A 23 -10.06 -7.43 16.98
N ARG A 24 -10.03 -8.71 16.61
CA ARG A 24 -9.27 -9.24 15.47
C ARG A 24 -9.68 -8.61 14.13
N ASP A 25 -10.97 -8.39 13.90
CA ASP A 25 -11.47 -7.79 12.66
C ASP A 25 -11.10 -6.31 12.59
N LEU A 26 -11.14 -5.59 13.71
CA LEU A 26 -10.66 -4.21 13.81
C LEU A 26 -9.16 -4.10 13.52
N ILE A 27 -8.36 -5.01 14.07
CA ILE A 27 -6.90 -5.07 13.81
C ILE A 27 -6.64 -5.36 12.33
N ASN A 28 -7.33 -6.33 11.75
CA ASN A 28 -7.17 -6.66 10.33
C ASN A 28 -7.57 -5.50 9.42
N GLU A 29 -8.64 -4.78 9.74
CA GLU A 29 -9.07 -3.63 8.97
C GLU A 29 -8.08 -2.46 9.08
N ALA A 30 -7.53 -2.20 10.27
CA ALA A 30 -6.48 -1.20 10.45
C ALA A 30 -5.24 -1.53 9.61
N LEU A 31 -4.75 -2.78 9.69
CA LEU A 31 -3.61 -3.24 8.89
C LEU A 31 -3.88 -3.17 7.38
N ARG A 32 -5.10 -3.51 6.95
CA ARG A 32 -5.50 -3.45 5.53
C ARG A 32 -5.41 -2.01 5.02
N ARG A 33 -5.91 -1.04 5.78
CA ARG A 33 -5.86 0.38 5.42
C ARG A 33 -4.43 0.89 5.25
N GLU A 34 -3.56 0.56 6.20
CA GLU A 34 -2.14 0.91 6.09
C GLU A 34 -1.49 0.29 4.85
N ARG A 35 -1.71 -1.01 4.63
CA ARG A 35 -1.18 -1.72 3.45
C ARG A 35 -1.62 -1.09 2.13
N MET A 36 -2.90 -0.72 2.00
CA MET A 36 -3.40 -0.07 0.79
C MET A 36 -2.71 1.28 0.54
N GLY A 37 -2.49 2.07 1.60
CA GLY A 37 -1.77 3.34 1.49
C GLY A 37 -0.34 3.15 1.00
N LEU A 38 0.37 2.17 1.56
CA LEU A 38 1.73 1.83 1.13
C LEU A 38 1.74 1.31 -0.32
N GLN A 39 0.82 0.42 -0.67
CA GLN A 39 0.74 -0.17 -2.00
C GLN A 39 0.51 0.88 -3.09
N SER A 40 -0.33 1.89 -2.82
CA SER A 40 -0.55 3.01 -3.74
C SER A 40 0.73 3.82 -3.97
N LYS A 41 1.47 4.13 -2.90
CA LYS A 41 2.76 4.85 -3.00
C LYS A 41 3.79 4.04 -3.79
N VAL A 42 3.89 2.74 -3.53
CA VAL A 42 4.79 1.84 -4.27
C VAL A 42 4.44 1.82 -5.76
N LYS A 43 3.15 1.77 -6.10
CA LYS A 43 2.69 1.83 -7.50
C LYS A 43 3.11 3.15 -8.17
N GLN A 44 2.88 4.29 -7.51
CA GLN A 44 3.28 5.60 -8.02
C GLN A 44 4.79 5.72 -8.24
N ILE A 45 5.59 5.20 -7.30
CA ILE A 45 7.05 5.19 -7.44
C ILE A 45 7.46 4.35 -8.65
N LYS A 46 6.88 3.15 -8.82
CA LYS A 46 7.16 2.30 -9.98
C LYS A 46 6.80 2.99 -11.29
N GLU A 47 5.63 3.61 -11.38
CA GLU A 47 5.20 4.37 -12.56
C GLU A 47 6.14 5.53 -12.88
N LEU A 48 6.64 6.23 -11.86
CA LEU A 48 7.62 7.31 -12.03
C LEU A 48 8.96 6.76 -12.55
N LEU A 49 9.44 5.64 -12.00
CA LEU A 49 10.71 5.02 -12.43
C LEU A 49 10.64 4.43 -13.84
N LEU A 50 9.44 4.09 -14.34
CA LEU A 50 9.24 3.65 -15.72
C LEU A 50 9.34 4.80 -16.73
N LYS A 51 9.32 6.06 -16.28
CA LYS A 51 9.45 7.20 -17.19
C LYS A 51 10.90 7.34 -17.69
N PRO A 52 11.11 7.45 -19.00
CA PRO A 52 12.46 7.55 -19.56
C PRO A 52 13.20 8.80 -19.08
N GLU A 53 12.51 9.93 -18.84
CA GLU A 53 13.16 11.14 -18.32
C GLU A 53 13.68 10.93 -16.90
N THR A 54 12.90 10.26 -16.04
CA THR A 54 13.31 9.93 -14.68
C THR A 54 14.48 8.95 -14.68
N GLN A 55 14.43 7.92 -15.51
CA GLN A 55 15.50 6.96 -15.64
C GLN A 55 16.80 7.60 -16.16
N ALA A 56 16.70 8.48 -17.17
CA ALA A 56 17.85 9.21 -17.70
C ALA A 56 18.45 10.15 -16.64
N LYS A 57 17.61 10.83 -15.85
CA LYS A 57 18.07 11.69 -14.75
C LYS A 57 18.78 10.88 -13.66
N ILE A 58 18.23 9.73 -13.25
CA ILE A 58 18.87 8.82 -12.29
C ILE A 58 20.22 8.34 -12.83
N ARG A 59 20.27 7.89 -14.09
CA ARG A 59 21.51 7.44 -14.72
C ARG A 59 22.56 8.55 -14.73
N ARG A 60 22.18 9.76 -15.14
CA ARG A 60 23.07 10.93 -15.12
C ARG A 60 23.58 11.23 -13.71
N GLU A 61 22.73 11.26 -12.70
CA GLU A 61 23.17 11.56 -11.32
C GLU A 61 24.05 10.45 -10.72
N LEU A 62 23.72 9.18 -10.97
CA LEU A 62 24.48 8.06 -10.41
C LEU A 62 25.81 7.83 -11.10
N PHE A 63 25.85 7.97 -12.43
CA PHE A 63 27.00 7.59 -13.25
C PHE A 63 27.77 8.81 -13.77
N GLU A 64 27.12 9.87 -14.23
CA GLU A 64 27.82 11.03 -14.84
C GLU A 64 28.19 12.11 -13.80
N GLY A 65 27.43 12.25 -12.70
CA GLY A 65 27.64 13.26 -11.66
C GLY A 65 28.83 13.02 -10.73
N ARG A 66 29.50 11.86 -10.81
CA ARG A 66 30.56 11.45 -9.88
C ARG A 66 31.98 11.51 -10.47
N PHE A 67 32.14 11.82 -11.76
CA PHE A 67 33.44 11.73 -12.44
C PHE A 67 34.41 12.91 -12.20
N ILE A 68 34.12 13.88 -11.33
CA ILE A 68 34.94 15.09 -11.24
C ILE A 68 36.15 14.95 -10.28
N ASN A 69 36.15 14.00 -9.34
CA ASN A 69 37.26 13.86 -8.38
C ASN A 69 37.59 12.38 -8.12
N ASN A 70 38.31 11.75 -9.03
CA ASN A 70 39.24 10.64 -8.73
C ASN A 70 39.97 10.29 -10.03
N SER A 71 40.85 11.19 -10.45
CA SER A 71 41.99 10.79 -11.27
C SER A 71 42.76 9.76 -10.46
N ASN A 72 42.88 8.55 -11.03
CA ASN A 72 43.65 7.40 -10.55
C ASN A 72 42.85 6.40 -9.70
N GLU A 73 41.97 5.62 -10.33
CA GLU A 73 42.08 4.15 -10.27
C GLU A 73 41.08 3.51 -11.22
N GLY A 74 41.61 2.81 -12.21
CA GLY A 74 40.83 2.04 -13.14
C GLY A 74 40.19 0.86 -12.43
N ASN A 75 38.87 0.74 -12.59
CA ASN A 75 38.19 -0.53 -12.76
C ASN A 75 36.95 -0.22 -13.57
N ASP A 76 37.04 -0.48 -14.87
CA ASP A 76 35.94 -0.50 -15.81
C ASP A 76 34.98 -1.62 -15.37
N VAL A 77 34.02 -1.27 -14.51
CA VAL A 77 32.96 -2.20 -14.12
C VAL A 77 31.92 -2.16 -15.23
N ASP A 78 31.99 -3.16 -16.11
CA ASP A 78 31.00 -3.40 -17.14
C ASP A 78 29.66 -3.81 -16.49
N PHE A 79 28.74 -2.85 -16.40
CA PHE A 79 27.38 -3.07 -15.90
C PHE A 79 26.52 -3.93 -16.84
N SER A 80 26.99 -4.25 -18.05
CA SER A 80 26.26 -5.15 -18.96
C SER A 80 26.13 -6.58 -18.42
N ALA A 81 27.04 -6.98 -17.52
CA ALA A 81 27.12 -8.34 -16.99
C ALA A 81 26.17 -8.63 -15.79
N ILE A 82 25.56 -7.61 -15.17
CA ILE A 82 24.76 -7.79 -13.93
C ILE A 82 23.26 -8.00 -14.20
N LEU A 83 22.80 -7.91 -15.45
CA LEU A 83 21.38 -8.07 -15.82
C LEU A 83 21.10 -9.33 -16.65
N THR A 84 21.52 -10.50 -16.17
CA THR A 84 21.01 -11.82 -16.62
C THR A 84 20.34 -12.52 -15.44
#